data_AF-A0A935F4C4-F1
#
_entry.id   AF-A0A935F4C4-F1
#
_cell.length_a   1.000
_cell.length_b   1.000
_cell.length_c   1.000
_cell.angle_alpha   90.00
_cell.angle_beta   90.00
_cell.angle_gamma   90.00
#
_symmetry.space_group_name_H-M   'P 1'
#
loop_
_entity.id
_entity.type
_entity.pdbx_description
1 polymer ?
#
loop_
_entity_poly.entity_id
_entity_poly.type
_entity_poly.pdbx_seq_one_letter_code
_entity_poly.pdbx_strand_id
1 'polypeptide(L)'
;MVSTWRVIDQYDHSTEPYWTYDPNTGQPDGPFSESNGLSATVFQNVATGERVLAIRGTSDIHDVITDVVDVFTLGSTRNQGRYQSLRVKVQQWITGGVLPQQFAVTGHSLGGFLATGLALEFPQHVDHAYLYNTPGLGGLTGRPVLDEIARVYHITGGSFDPARFSNVRAKPGTSLISGFGTPGGADPRRG
;
A
#
# COMPACT_ATOMS: atom_id res chain seq x y z
N MET A 1 -23.37 -16.97 -11.33
CA MET A 1 -21.89 -17.06 -11.24
C MET A 1 -21.54 -17.16 -9.77
N VAL A 2 -20.87 -18.23 -9.35
CA VAL A 2 -20.41 -18.37 -7.95
C VAL A 2 -19.19 -17.48 -7.80
N SER A 3 -19.12 -16.60 -6.79
CA SER A 3 -17.94 -15.75 -6.62
C SER A 3 -16.74 -16.64 -6.25
N THR A 4 -15.67 -16.53 -7.02
CA THR A 4 -14.45 -17.34 -6.84
C THR A 4 -13.65 -16.92 -5.61
N TRP A 5 -14.00 -15.80 -4.97
CA TRP A 5 -13.33 -15.27 -3.78
C TRP A 5 -14.33 -15.01 -2.66
N ARG A 6 -13.87 -15.17 -1.41
CA ARG A 6 -14.60 -14.83 -0.19
C ARG A 6 -13.70 -14.12 0.82
N VAL A 7 -14.28 -13.31 1.68
CA VAL A 7 -13.58 -12.75 2.85
C VAL A 7 -13.44 -13.83 3.91
N ILE A 8 -12.25 -13.96 4.49
CA ILE A 8 -11.95 -14.85 5.61
C ILE A 8 -11.92 -14.08 6.92
N ASP A 9 -11.29 -12.92 6.91
CA ASP A 9 -11.26 -12.02 8.05
C ASP A 9 -11.00 -10.59 7.56
N GLN A 10 -11.34 -9.61 8.40
CA GLN A 10 -11.14 -8.19 8.16
C GLN A 10 -10.73 -7.50 9.46
N TYR A 11 -9.89 -6.49 9.34
CA TYR A 11 -9.48 -5.65 10.43
C TYR A 11 -9.62 -4.19 10.03
N ASP A 12 -10.46 -3.48 10.77
CA ASP A 12 -10.54 -2.03 10.76
C ASP A 12 -10.08 -1.54 12.13
N HIS A 13 -9.01 -0.74 12.18
CA HIS A 13 -8.49 -0.25 13.43
C HIS A 13 -9.50 0.69 14.08
N SER A 14 -9.87 0.36 15.31
CA SER A 14 -10.79 1.15 16.11
C SER A 14 -10.00 1.85 17.20
N THR A 15 -9.99 1.30 18.40
CA THR A 15 -9.34 1.88 19.58
C THR A 15 -8.25 0.99 20.15
N GLU A 16 -7.78 -0.01 19.39
CA GLU A 16 -6.68 -0.87 19.86
C GLU A 16 -5.43 -0.01 20.10
N PRO A 17 -4.76 -0.15 21.26
CA PRO A 17 -3.56 0.64 21.53
C PRO A 17 -2.43 0.34 20.52
N TYR A 18 -1.79 1.38 20.02
CA TYR A 18 -0.61 1.24 19.16
C TYR A 18 0.51 2.21 19.57
N TRP A 19 1.74 1.82 19.23
CA TRP A 19 2.94 2.60 19.47
C TRP A 19 3.48 3.16 18.16
N THR A 20 4.17 4.27 18.26
CA THR A 20 5.03 4.82 17.21
C THR A 20 6.46 4.89 17.74
N TYR A 21 7.42 5.11 16.86
CA TYR A 21 8.84 5.13 17.19
C TYR A 21 9.51 6.30 16.49
N ASP A 22 10.32 7.06 17.21
CA ASP A 22 11.14 8.08 16.58
C ASP A 22 12.10 7.42 15.56
N PRO A 23 12.05 7.80 14.27
CA PRO A 23 12.85 7.12 13.23
C PRO A 23 14.37 7.32 13.34
N ASN A 24 14.86 8.23 14.19
CA ASN A 24 16.30 8.49 14.36
C ASN A 24 16.86 7.85 15.63
N THR A 25 16.07 7.80 16.69
CA THR A 25 16.47 7.38 18.03
C THR A 25 15.86 6.04 18.44
N GLY A 26 14.82 5.58 17.74
CA GLY A 26 14.05 4.38 18.08
C GLY A 26 13.23 4.52 19.36
N GLN A 27 13.14 5.72 19.94
CA GLN A 27 12.39 5.95 21.16
C GLN A 27 10.89 5.73 20.90
N PRO A 28 10.20 4.90 21.71
CA PRO A 28 8.78 4.69 21.57
C PRO A 28 8.00 5.94 21.97
N ASP A 29 6.88 6.17 21.29
CA ASP A 29 5.90 7.22 21.56
C ASP A 29 4.49 6.60 21.59
N GLY A 30 3.65 7.01 22.56
CA GLY A 30 2.34 6.41 22.84
C GLY A 30 2.19 5.70 24.22
N PRO A 31 1.23 4.76 24.36
CA PRO A 31 0.37 4.23 23.32
C PRO A 31 -0.75 5.21 22.97
N PHE A 32 -1.05 5.31 21.67
CA PHE A 32 -2.22 5.99 21.14
C PHE A 32 -3.39 5.02 21.10
N SER A 33 -4.62 5.52 21.16
CA SER A 33 -5.83 4.67 21.17
C SER A 33 -6.96 5.22 20.30
N GLU A 34 -6.74 6.33 19.61
CA GLU A 34 -7.61 6.80 18.53
C GLU A 34 -7.53 5.90 17.30
N SER A 35 -8.55 5.93 16.44
CA SER A 35 -8.48 5.19 15.18
C SER A 35 -7.42 5.78 14.26
N ASN A 36 -6.42 4.96 13.91
CA ASN A 36 -5.42 5.35 12.94
C ASN A 36 -5.94 5.25 11.49
N GLY A 37 -7.09 4.61 11.26
CA GLY A 37 -7.75 4.46 9.96
C GLY A 37 -7.20 3.34 9.08
N LEU A 38 -6.40 2.41 9.64
CA LEU A 38 -6.02 1.17 8.97
C LEU A 38 -7.26 0.32 8.68
N SER A 39 -7.29 -0.26 7.47
CA SER A 39 -8.30 -1.22 7.05
C SER A 39 -7.61 -2.28 6.18
N ALA A 40 -7.76 -3.54 6.54
CA ALA A 40 -7.13 -4.67 5.86
C ALA A 40 -8.07 -5.88 5.83
N THR A 41 -8.07 -6.62 4.73
CA THR A 41 -8.96 -7.75 4.51
C THR A 41 -8.20 -8.94 3.94
N VAL A 42 -8.45 -10.13 4.48
CA VAL A 42 -7.92 -11.38 3.95
C VAL A 42 -8.98 -12.03 3.07
N PHE A 43 -8.65 -12.20 1.80
CA PHE A 43 -9.49 -12.89 0.83
C PHE A 43 -8.96 -14.30 0.60
N GLN A 44 -9.86 -15.24 0.31
CA GLN A 44 -9.52 -16.59 -0.10
C GLN A 44 -10.19 -16.94 -1.43
N ASN A 45 -9.42 -17.50 -2.34
CA ASN A 45 -9.93 -18.15 -3.53
C ASN A 45 -10.60 -19.47 -3.12
N VAL A 46 -11.90 -19.62 -3.38
CA VAL A 46 -12.67 -20.80 -2.96
C VAL A 46 -12.28 -22.07 -3.72
N ALA A 47 -11.71 -21.94 -4.91
CA ALA A 47 -11.32 -23.07 -5.74
C ALA A 47 -9.91 -23.59 -5.40
N THR A 48 -8.96 -22.69 -5.13
CA THR A 48 -7.55 -23.05 -4.90
C THR A 48 -7.15 -23.03 -3.42
N GLY A 49 -7.94 -22.36 -2.57
CA GLY A 49 -7.61 -22.13 -1.17
C GLY A 49 -6.59 -21.01 -0.94
N GLU A 50 -6.01 -20.44 -2.00
CA GLU A 50 -5.06 -19.32 -1.97
C GLU A 50 -5.60 -18.14 -1.17
N ARG A 51 -4.76 -17.49 -0.36
CA ARG A 51 -5.15 -16.31 0.42
C ARG A 51 -4.29 -15.10 0.10
N VAL A 52 -4.94 -13.95 0.01
CA VAL A 52 -4.31 -12.66 -0.29
C VAL A 52 -4.74 -11.66 0.77
N LEU A 53 -3.76 -10.92 1.30
CA LEU A 53 -3.98 -9.78 2.19
C LEU A 53 -4.12 -8.51 1.36
N ALA A 54 -5.27 -7.84 1.41
CA ALA A 54 -5.46 -6.53 0.80
C ALA A 54 -5.47 -5.43 1.86
N ILE A 55 -4.70 -4.37 1.64
CA ILE A 55 -4.62 -3.21 2.53
C ILE A 55 -5.20 -2.00 1.81
N ARG A 56 -6.18 -1.36 2.46
CA ARG A 56 -6.85 -0.19 1.90
C ARG A 56 -5.91 1.02 1.87
N GLY A 57 -5.91 1.73 0.74
CA GLY A 57 -5.33 3.07 0.64
C GLY A 57 -6.20 4.15 1.29
N THR A 58 -5.86 5.41 1.05
CA THR A 58 -6.69 6.56 1.43
C THR A 58 -7.73 6.84 0.33
N SER A 59 -8.92 7.30 0.70
CA SER A 59 -10.06 7.50 -0.21
C SER A 59 -9.94 8.68 -1.18
N ASP A 60 -8.99 9.60 -0.97
CA ASP A 60 -8.80 10.76 -1.85
C ASP A 60 -7.79 10.48 -2.97
N ILE A 61 -8.30 9.82 -4.02
CA ILE A 61 -7.56 9.52 -5.25
C ILE A 61 -7.13 10.77 -6.02
N HIS A 62 -7.83 11.90 -5.86
CA HIS A 62 -7.47 13.16 -6.51
C HIS A 62 -6.32 13.89 -5.81
N ASP A 63 -6.23 13.83 -4.47
CA ASP A 63 -5.16 14.47 -3.70
C ASP A 63 -3.83 13.72 -3.87
N VAL A 64 -3.90 12.39 -3.92
CA VAL A 64 -2.76 11.46 -3.98
C VAL A 64 -2.08 11.38 -5.36
N ILE A 65 -2.76 11.78 -6.45
CA ILE A 65 -2.18 11.76 -7.81
C ILE A 65 -1.47 13.09 -8.12
N THR A 66 -1.92 14.21 -7.55
CA THR A 66 -1.22 15.51 -7.64
C THR A 66 -0.08 15.61 -6.64
N ASP A 67 -0.22 15.05 -5.44
CA ASP A 67 0.91 14.88 -4.54
C ASP A 67 1.77 13.72 -5.03
N VAL A 68 2.90 14.07 -5.64
CA VAL A 68 4.11 13.26 -5.53
C VAL A 68 4.40 13.16 -4.03
N VAL A 69 3.75 12.21 -3.36
CA VAL A 69 3.82 12.04 -1.91
C VAL A 69 5.28 11.79 -1.56
N ASP A 70 5.90 12.78 -0.93
CA ASP A 70 7.27 12.66 -0.48
C ASP A 70 7.35 11.50 0.51
N VAL A 71 8.37 10.65 0.42
CA VAL A 71 8.56 9.52 1.35
C VAL A 71 8.58 10.03 2.79
N PHE A 72 9.03 11.28 2.99
CA PHE A 72 8.95 12.00 4.26
C PHE A 72 7.53 12.17 4.81
N THR A 73 6.52 12.45 3.98
CA THR A 73 5.11 12.55 4.42
C THR A 73 4.48 11.18 4.64
N LEU A 74 4.91 10.18 3.86
CA LEU A 74 4.55 8.78 4.12
C LEU A 74 5.15 8.27 5.42
N GLY A 75 6.26 8.87 5.86
CA GLY A 75 6.93 8.59 7.12
C GLY A 75 6.27 9.20 8.38
N SER A 76 5.08 9.79 8.26
CA SER A 76 4.40 10.41 9.41
C SER A 76 4.03 9.41 10.52
N THR A 77 3.93 9.91 11.75
CA THR A 77 3.45 9.18 12.95
C THR A 77 2.15 8.42 12.68
N ARG A 78 1.23 9.00 11.90
CA ARG A 78 -0.04 8.35 11.52
C ARG A 78 0.17 7.10 10.68
N ASN A 79 1.06 7.14 9.70
CA ASN A 79 1.32 5.99 8.84
C ASN A 79 2.17 4.93 9.55
N GLN A 80 3.06 5.34 10.45
CA GLN A 80 3.77 4.43 11.33
C GLN A 80 2.80 3.70 12.26
N GLY A 81 1.84 4.41 12.86
CA GLY A 81 0.78 3.80 13.67
C GLY A 81 -0.04 2.77 12.89
N ARG A 82 -0.44 3.09 11.66
CA ARG A 82 -1.11 2.14 10.75
C ARG A 82 -0.23 0.91 10.49
N TYR A 83 1.07 1.09 10.28
CA TYR A 83 1.98 -0.01 10.06
C TYR A 83 2.13 -0.90 11.31
N GLN A 84 2.31 -0.31 12.50
CA GLN A 84 2.45 -1.09 13.73
C GLN A 84 1.19 -1.90 14.06
N SER A 85 0.00 -1.33 13.89
CA SER A 85 -1.25 -2.08 14.05
C SER A 85 -1.40 -3.19 13.01
N LEU A 86 -1.02 -2.91 11.75
CA LEU A 86 -1.05 -3.91 10.67
C LEU A 86 -0.10 -5.07 10.95
N ARG A 87 1.14 -4.78 11.37
CA ARG A 87 2.15 -5.75 11.76
C ARG A 87 1.63 -6.69 12.85
N VAL A 88 1.07 -6.13 13.92
CA VAL A 88 0.48 -6.92 15.01
C VAL A 88 -0.65 -7.80 14.49
N LYS A 89 -1.56 -7.25 13.68
CA LYS A 89 -2.69 -8.02 13.14
C LYS A 89 -2.23 -9.13 12.20
N VAL A 90 -1.23 -8.88 11.35
CA VAL A 90 -0.66 -9.90 10.44
C VAL A 90 -0.02 -11.04 11.24
N GLN A 91 0.74 -10.75 12.29
CA GLN A 91 1.28 -11.78 13.17
C GLN A 91 0.18 -12.63 13.83
N GLN A 92 -0.91 -11.99 14.28
CA GLN A 92 -2.07 -12.70 14.80
C GLN A 92 -2.72 -13.59 13.74
N TRP A 93 -2.87 -13.10 12.50
CA TRP A 93 -3.44 -13.86 11.41
C TRP A 93 -2.58 -15.05 10.98
N ILE A 94 -1.26 -14.90 10.96
CA ILE A 94 -0.32 -16.01 10.69
C ILE A 94 -0.43 -17.06 11.80
N THR A 95 -0.36 -16.62 13.07
CA THR A 95 -0.41 -17.52 14.23
C THR A 95 -1.76 -18.24 14.35
N GLY A 96 -2.86 -17.53 14.08
CA GLY A 96 -4.22 -18.08 14.10
C GLY A 96 -4.62 -18.86 12.84
N GLY A 97 -3.73 -18.94 11.84
CA GLY A 97 -4.00 -19.67 10.59
C GLY A 97 -5.02 -19.01 9.67
N VAL A 98 -5.32 -17.72 9.85
CA VAL A 98 -6.11 -16.90 8.91
C VAL A 98 -5.26 -16.55 7.69
N LEU A 99 -3.99 -16.23 7.88
CA LEU A 99 -3.01 -16.21 6.81
C LEU A 99 -2.21 -17.53 6.85
N PRO A 100 -2.01 -18.19 5.69
CA PRO A 100 -1.10 -19.32 5.60
C PRO A 100 0.35 -18.89 5.85
N GLN A 101 1.26 -19.87 5.92
CA GLN A 101 2.70 -19.59 6.06
C GLN A 101 3.27 -18.71 4.96
N GLN A 102 2.66 -18.76 3.77
CA GLN A 102 3.08 -18.06 2.56
C GLN A 102 1.86 -17.46 1.87
N PHE A 103 1.84 -16.14 1.70
CA PHE A 103 0.72 -15.40 1.13
C PHE A 103 1.19 -14.21 0.28
N ALA A 104 0.33 -13.76 -0.63
CA ALA A 104 0.52 -12.51 -1.35
C ALA A 104 -0.13 -11.34 -0.60
N VAL A 105 0.47 -10.16 -0.71
CA VAL A 105 -0.08 -8.91 -0.18
C VAL A 105 -0.33 -7.93 -1.33
N THR A 106 -1.38 -7.12 -1.21
CA THR A 106 -1.70 -6.09 -2.18
C THR A 106 -2.18 -4.80 -1.52
N GLY A 107 -1.95 -3.68 -2.20
CA GLY A 107 -2.45 -2.38 -1.80
C GLY A 107 -2.25 -1.33 -2.87
N HIS A 108 -3.10 -0.30 -2.83
CA HIS A 108 -3.00 0.87 -3.69
C HIS A 108 -2.53 2.09 -2.89
N SER A 109 -1.71 2.94 -3.50
CA SER A 109 -1.19 4.18 -2.88
C SER A 109 -0.57 3.89 -1.50
N LEU A 110 -1.09 4.50 -0.43
CA LEU A 110 -0.65 4.29 0.96
C LEU A 110 -0.82 2.84 1.41
N GLY A 111 -1.87 2.14 0.95
CA GLY A 111 -2.04 0.72 1.24
C GLY A 111 -0.92 -0.12 0.62
N GLY A 112 -0.43 0.29 -0.55
CA GLY A 112 0.73 -0.33 -1.17
C GLY A 112 2.04 0.01 -0.47
N PHE A 113 2.16 1.20 0.12
CA PHE A 113 3.31 1.58 0.94
C PHE A 113 3.39 0.74 2.23
N LEU A 114 2.25 0.52 2.90
CA LEU A 114 2.13 -0.41 4.03
C LEU A 114 2.44 -1.86 3.63
N ALA A 115 1.95 -2.31 2.48
CA ALA A 115 2.23 -3.64 1.93
C ALA A 115 3.74 -3.84 1.67
N THR A 116 4.46 -2.77 1.32
CA THR A 116 5.90 -2.81 1.10
C THR A 116 6.64 -3.05 2.41
N GLY A 117 6.25 -2.35 3.48
CA GLY A 117 6.79 -2.59 4.83
C GLY A 117 6.61 -4.06 5.26
N LEU A 118 5.42 -4.64 5.04
CA LEU A 118 5.18 -6.04 5.37
C LEU A 118 6.07 -7.00 4.59
N ALA A 119 6.25 -6.77 3.30
CA ALA A 119 7.13 -7.61 2.47
C ALA A 119 8.60 -7.52 2.90
N LEU A 120 9.03 -6.35 3.42
CA LEU A 120 10.37 -6.17 3.98
C LEU A 120 10.53 -6.86 5.34
N GLU A 121 9.56 -6.75 6.25
CA GLU A 121 9.63 -7.29 7.61
C GLU A 121 9.32 -8.79 7.70
N PHE A 122 8.42 -9.29 6.84
CA PHE A 122 7.98 -10.69 6.82
C PHE A 122 8.38 -11.40 5.52
N PRO A 123 9.66 -11.37 5.09
CA PRO A 123 10.08 -11.92 3.80
C PRO A 123 9.99 -13.45 3.73
N GLN A 124 9.82 -14.13 4.87
CA GLN A 124 9.58 -15.57 4.93
C GLN A 124 8.10 -15.93 4.70
N HIS A 125 7.19 -14.96 4.85
CA HIS A 125 5.74 -15.16 4.75
C HIS A 125 5.11 -14.47 3.55
N VAL A 126 5.65 -13.32 3.13
CA VAL A 126 5.15 -12.59 1.97
C VAL A 126 5.87 -13.09 0.72
N ASP A 127 5.17 -13.86 -0.10
CA ASP A 127 5.70 -14.39 -1.36
C ASP A 127 5.83 -13.29 -2.41
N HIS A 128 4.80 -12.43 -2.49
CA HIS A 128 4.73 -11.37 -3.48
C HIS A 128 3.90 -10.19 -2.99
N ALA A 129 4.35 -8.98 -3.34
CA ALA A 129 3.64 -7.73 -3.12
C ALA A 129 3.16 -7.15 -4.46
N TYR A 130 1.85 -7.19 -4.68
CA TYR A 130 1.17 -6.59 -5.84
C TYR A 130 0.69 -5.20 -5.50
N LEU A 131 1.36 -4.19 -6.04
CA LEU A 131 1.25 -2.80 -5.66
C LEU A 131 0.68 -1.98 -6.81
N TYR A 132 -0.14 -0.98 -6.47
CA TYR A 132 -0.81 -0.15 -7.48
C TYR A 132 -0.64 1.32 -7.16
N ASN A 133 -0.03 2.07 -8.08
CA ASN A 133 0.29 3.49 -7.90
C ASN A 133 1.01 3.76 -6.56
N THR A 134 1.82 2.81 -6.10
CA THR A 134 2.52 2.96 -4.82
C THR A 134 3.67 3.95 -5.01
N PRO A 135 3.73 5.01 -4.20
CA PRO A 135 4.82 5.99 -4.23
C PRO A 135 6.17 5.31 -3.95
N GLY A 136 7.27 5.93 -4.40
CA GLY A 136 8.63 5.44 -4.15
C GLY A 136 9.10 4.23 -4.97
N LEU A 137 8.21 3.41 -5.56
CA LEU A 137 8.59 2.08 -6.09
C LEU A 137 8.69 1.89 -7.62
N GLY A 138 8.51 2.92 -8.45
CA GLY A 138 8.44 2.76 -9.93
C GLY A 138 9.27 3.77 -10.71
N GLY A 139 10.53 3.86 -10.31
CA GLY A 139 11.60 4.66 -10.90
C GLY A 139 12.89 4.53 -10.09
N LEU A 140 12.74 4.13 -8.82
CA LEU A 140 13.81 3.96 -7.85
C LEU A 140 13.53 2.71 -7.00
N THR A 141 13.79 1.52 -7.55
CA THR A 141 14.19 0.35 -6.73
C THR A 141 15.57 0.57 -6.10
N GLY A 142 15.93 1.82 -5.82
CA GLY A 142 17.14 2.19 -5.14
C GLY A 142 16.95 1.88 -3.66
N ARG A 143 17.91 1.18 -3.09
CA ARG A 143 18.04 0.94 -1.64
C ARG A 143 17.62 2.14 -0.76
N PRO A 144 17.89 3.43 -1.09
CA PRO A 144 17.52 4.55 -0.24
C PRO A 144 16.03 4.67 0.13
N VAL A 145 15.10 4.33 -0.78
CA VAL A 145 13.66 4.42 -0.48
C VAL A 145 13.24 3.28 0.46
N LEU A 146 13.81 2.11 0.29
CA LEU A 146 13.53 0.94 1.13
C LEU A 146 14.16 1.10 2.51
N ASP A 147 15.36 1.67 2.57
CA ASP A 147 16.03 2.03 3.82
C ASP A 147 15.21 3.05 4.59
N GLU A 148 14.62 4.05 3.91
CA GLU A 148 13.72 5.02 4.54
C GLU A 148 12.42 4.37 5.05
N ILE A 149 11.80 3.46 4.27
CA ILE A 149 10.64 2.70 4.73
C ILE A 149 10.99 1.89 5.98
N ALA A 150 12.10 1.14 5.96
CA ALA A 150 12.53 0.34 7.08
C ALA A 150 12.82 1.20 8.32
N ARG A 151 13.47 2.35 8.12
CA ARG A 151 13.77 3.32 9.17
C ARG A 151 12.51 3.89 9.81
N VAL A 152 11.58 4.41 9.01
CA VAL A 152 10.31 4.96 9.49
C VAL A 152 9.51 3.89 10.20
N TYR A 153 9.39 2.69 9.64
CA TYR A 153 8.58 1.63 10.24
C TYR A 153 9.27 0.88 11.37
N HIS A 154 10.49 1.29 11.72
CA HIS A 154 11.31 0.64 12.74
C HIS A 154 11.47 -0.87 12.47
N ILE A 155 11.62 -1.22 11.18
CA ILE A 155 11.86 -2.58 10.72
C ILE A 155 13.34 -2.88 10.86
N THR A 156 13.69 -3.80 11.76
CA THR A 156 15.06 -4.28 11.94
C THR A 156 15.26 -5.60 11.19
N GLY A 157 16.29 -5.67 10.33
CA GLY A 157 16.62 -6.91 9.62
C GLY A 157 15.73 -7.22 8.41
N GLY A 158 15.08 -6.20 7.84
CA GLY A 158 14.28 -6.37 6.63
C GLY A 158 15.13 -6.86 5.44
N SER A 159 14.52 -7.66 4.58
CA SER A 159 15.16 -8.17 3.36
C SER A 159 14.37 -7.73 2.14
N PHE A 160 15.08 -7.31 1.09
CA PHE A 160 14.48 -6.89 -0.17
C PHE A 160 14.91 -7.80 -1.31
N ASP A 161 13.93 -8.45 -1.93
CA ASP A 161 14.08 -9.16 -3.18
C ASP A 161 13.17 -8.50 -4.23
N PRO A 162 13.72 -7.76 -5.22
CA PRO A 162 12.92 -7.04 -6.20
C PRO A 162 12.03 -7.95 -7.04
N ALA A 163 12.33 -9.24 -7.16
CA ALA A 163 11.51 -10.18 -7.91
C ALA A 163 10.13 -10.41 -7.27
N ARG A 164 10.00 -10.09 -5.97
CA ARG A 164 8.76 -10.26 -5.18
C ARG A 164 7.87 -9.03 -5.18
N PHE A 165 8.20 -8.01 -5.96
CA PHE A 165 7.42 -6.77 -6.01
C PHE A 165 6.97 -6.51 -7.44
N SER A 166 5.70 -6.14 -7.59
CA SER A 166 5.16 -5.64 -8.84
C SER A 166 4.39 -4.37 -8.56
N ASN A 167 4.84 -3.23 -9.07
CA ASN A 167 4.13 -1.96 -8.91
C ASN A 167 3.56 -1.47 -10.23
N VAL A 168 2.26 -1.65 -10.42
CA VAL A 168 1.55 -1.20 -11.62
C VAL A 168 1.18 0.27 -11.44
N ARG A 169 1.62 1.11 -12.36
CA ARG A 169 1.38 2.56 -12.34
C ARG A 169 0.53 2.97 -13.54
N ALA A 170 -0.52 3.73 -13.28
CA ALA A 170 -1.17 4.48 -14.32
C ALA A 170 -0.21 5.57 -14.78
N LYS A 171 0.23 5.53 -16.04
CA LYS A 171 0.79 6.74 -16.66
C LYS A 171 -0.36 7.73 -16.79
N PRO A 172 -0.20 9.00 -16.37
CA PRO A 172 -1.10 10.04 -16.85
C PRO A 172 -1.06 9.93 -18.37
N GLY A 173 -2.18 9.56 -19.00
CA GLY A 173 -2.26 9.64 -20.45
C GLY A 173 -1.91 11.08 -20.83
N THR A 174 -1.07 11.26 -21.84
CA THR A 174 -1.08 12.53 -22.57
C THR A 174 -2.54 12.76 -22.95
N SER A 175 -3.19 13.73 -22.33
CA SER A 175 -4.59 14.02 -22.63
C SER A 175 -4.67 14.46 -24.09
N LEU A 176 -5.00 13.52 -24.97
CA LEU A 176 -5.12 13.68 -26.42
C LEU A 176 -6.53 14.19 -26.79
N ILE A 177 -7.08 15.08 -25.96
CA ILE A 177 -8.35 15.77 -26.21
C ILE A 177 -8.27 17.29 -26.01
N SER A 178 -7.11 17.90 -25.73
CA SER A 178 -6.95 19.36 -25.86
C SER A 178 -6.48 19.81 -27.25
N GLY A 179 -6.55 18.96 -28.28
CA GLY A 179 -5.94 19.28 -29.58
C GLY A 179 -6.49 18.59 -30.82
N PHE A 180 -7.70 17.99 -30.79
CA PHE A 180 -8.31 17.44 -32.01
C PHE A 180 -9.79 17.82 -32.15
N GLY A 181 -10.03 18.80 -33.03
CA GLY A 181 -11.20 18.84 -33.92
C GLY A 181 -12.47 19.51 -33.39
N THR A 182 -12.54 20.84 -33.44
CA THR A 182 -13.81 21.46 -33.85
C THR A 182 -13.84 21.50 -35.39
N PRO A 183 -14.85 20.92 -36.04
CA PRO A 183 -14.91 20.80 -37.48
C PRO A 183 -15.33 22.12 -38.16
N GLY A 184 -14.64 22.44 -39.25
CA GLY A 184 -15.10 23.17 -40.43
C GLY A 184 -16.07 24.35 -40.25
N GLY A 185 -15.55 25.58 -40.36
CA GLY A 185 -16.35 26.78 -40.49
C GLY A 185 -15.62 27.89 -41.25
N ALA A 186 -15.40 27.72 -42.56
CA ALA A 186 -15.09 28.82 -43.47
C ALA A 186 -15.62 28.48 -44.87
N ASP A 187 -16.88 28.85 -45.13
CA ASP A 187 -17.46 28.92 -46.48
C ASP A 187 -17.09 30.28 -47.10
N PRO A 188 -16.43 30.33 -48.27
CA PRO A 188 -15.96 31.58 -48.87
C PRO A 188 -16.91 32.07 -49.97
N ARG A 189 -17.93 32.90 -49.66
CA ARG A 189 -18.62 33.74 -50.68
C ARG A 189 -19.27 35.00 -50.11
N ARG A 190 -18.63 36.17 -50.27
CA ARG A 190 -19.25 37.44 -50.68
C ARG A 190 -18.19 38.34 -51.32
N GLY A 191 -18.36 38.62 -52.61
CA GLY A 191 -17.47 39.38 -53.48
C GLY A 191 -17.61 38.87 -54.91
#